data_AF-A0A538CHB9-F1
#
_entry.id   AF-A0A538CHB9-F1
#
_cell.length_a   1.000
_cell.length_b   1.000
_cell.length_c   1.000
_cell.angle_alpha   90.00
_cell.angle_beta   90.00
_cell.angle_gamma   90.00
#
_symmetry.space_group_name_H-M   'P 1'
#
loop_
_entity.id
_entity.type
_entity.pdbx_description
1 polymer ?
#
loop_
_entity_poly.entity_id
_entity_poly.type
_entity_poly.pdbx_seq_one_letter_code
_entity_poly.pdbx_strand_id
1 'polypeptide(L)'
;MRELETGLWYWTATHPEWTANSQGWGPEVSSYAVDDGNRLLLFDPIAPPSEIHALAAERETAVVLTAPWHERETQSLVERLGVPVFTP
;
A
#
# COMPACT_ATOMS: atom_id res chain seq x y z
N MET A 1 -10.83 2.97 -4.68
CA MET A 1 -9.79 2.35 -5.51
C MET A 1 -10.11 2.63 -6.98
N ARG A 2 -9.09 2.81 -7.82
CA ARG A 2 -9.20 3.03 -9.27
C ARG A 2 -8.05 2.33 -9.98
N GLU A 3 -8.34 1.63 -11.08
CA GLU A 3 -7.32 1.16 -12.01
C GLU A 3 -6.86 2.32 -12.89
N LEU A 4 -5.55 2.57 -12.97
CA LEU A 4 -4.97 3.63 -13.77
C LEU A 4 -4.57 3.14 -15.16
N GLU A 5 -4.03 1.92 -15.20
CA GLU A 5 -3.65 1.15 -16.38
C GLU A 5 -3.81 -0.34 -16.02
N THR A 6 -3.82 -1.24 -17.00
CA THR A 6 -3.96 -2.68 -16.74
C THR A 6 -2.96 -3.15 -15.67
N GLY A 7 -3.48 -3.62 -14.53
CA GLY A 7 -2.68 -4.12 -13.41
C GLY A 7 -2.09 -3.04 -12.49
N LEU A 8 -2.26 -1.74 -12.81
CA LEU A 8 -1.83 -0.62 -11.96
C LEU A 8 -3.03 -0.03 -11.21
N TRP A 9 -3.03 -0.20 -9.90
CA TRP A 9 -4.10 0.23 -9.01
C TRP A 9 -3.66 1.40 -8.13
N TYR A 10 -4.62 2.27 -7.83
CA TYR A 10 -4.45 3.43 -6.98
C TYR A 10 -5.60 3.57 -5.98
N TRP A 11 -5.28 3.94 -4.75
CA TRP A 11 -6.26 4.37 -3.77
C TRP A 11 -5.65 5.38 -2.79
N THR A 12 -6.53 6.07 -2.06
CA THR A 12 -6.15 6.95 -0.95
C THR A 12 -6.77 6.47 0.34
N ALA A 13 -6.13 6.82 1.45
CA ALA A 13 -6.73 6.77 2.77
C ALA A 13 -6.22 7.93 3.62
N THR A 14 -6.89 8.20 4.74
CA THR A 14 -6.45 9.21 5.71
C THR A 14 -5.17 8.73 6.41
N HIS A 15 -4.12 9.54 6.43
CA HIS A 15 -2.91 9.23 7.17
C HIS A 15 -3.21 9.08 8.68
N PRO A 16 -2.69 8.05 9.37
CA PRO A 16 -3.10 7.74 10.74
C PRO A 16 -2.75 8.86 11.74
N GLU A 17 -1.65 9.58 11.48
CA GLU A 17 -1.18 10.69 12.32
C GLU A 17 -1.69 12.06 11.86
N TRP A 18 -2.53 12.14 10.83
CA TRP A 18 -3.05 13.43 10.39
C TRP A 18 -4.03 14.01 11.42
N THR A 19 -3.91 15.32 11.65
CA THR A 19 -4.86 16.08 12.46
C THR A 19 -5.19 17.40 11.76
N ALA A 20 -6.26 18.08 12.18
CA ALA A 20 -6.60 19.41 11.69
C ALA A 20 -5.51 20.48 11.94
N ASN A 21 -4.55 20.20 12.84
CA ASN A 21 -3.42 21.08 13.13
C ASN A 21 -2.15 20.72 12.34
N SER A 22 -2.16 19.64 11.55
CA SER A 22 -1.03 19.24 10.71
C SER A 22 -0.81 20.32 9.64
N GLN A 23 0.42 20.82 9.55
CA GLN A 23 0.81 21.82 8.56
C GLN A 23 1.64 21.20 7.44
N GLY A 24 1.43 21.69 6.22
CA GLY A 24 2.24 21.32 5.05
C GLY A 24 1.77 20.08 4.27
N TRP A 25 0.71 19.39 4.71
CA TRP A 25 0.16 18.23 4.01
C TRP A 25 -1.30 17.96 4.40
N GLY A 26 -2.07 17.37 3.46
CA GLY A 26 -3.49 17.04 3.63
C GLY A 26 -3.71 15.65 4.23
N PRO A 27 -4.96 15.30 4.62
CA PRO A 27 -5.25 14.01 5.24
C PRO A 27 -5.00 12.83 4.31
N GLU A 28 -5.24 13.00 3.02
CA GLU A 28 -5.16 11.92 2.04
C GLU A 28 -3.72 11.60 1.67
N VAL A 29 -3.35 10.34 1.86
CA VAL A 29 -2.10 9.76 1.33
C VAL A 29 -2.42 8.67 0.33
N SER A 30 -1.55 8.54 -0.66
CA SER A 30 -1.72 7.60 -1.76
C SER A 30 -1.02 6.28 -1.48
N SER A 31 -1.61 5.21 -2.01
CA SER A 31 -1.01 3.89 -2.14
C SER A 31 -1.25 3.35 -3.54
N TYR A 32 -0.37 2.46 -3.97
CA TYR A 32 -0.45 1.84 -5.30
C TYR A 32 -0.23 0.34 -5.21
N ALA A 33 -0.75 -0.37 -6.20
CA ALA A 33 -0.37 -1.76 -6.45
C ALA A 33 -0.06 -1.99 -7.92
N VAL A 34 0.92 -2.84 -8.20
CA VAL A 34 1.23 -3.34 -9.55
C VAL A 34 1.06 -4.85 -9.54
N ASP A 35 0.10 -5.37 -10.30
CA ASP A 35 -0.15 -6.79 -10.53
C ASP A 35 0.25 -7.16 -11.96
N ASP A 36 1.16 -8.13 -12.12
CA ASP A 36 1.55 -8.67 -13.42
C ASP A 36 0.89 -10.03 -13.75
N GLY A 37 -0.01 -10.49 -12.87
CA GLY A 37 -0.68 -11.79 -12.95
C GLY A 37 0.01 -12.89 -12.15
N ASN A 38 1.29 -12.73 -11.80
CA ASN A 38 2.06 -13.65 -10.94
C ASN A 38 2.50 -12.99 -9.63
N ARG A 39 2.86 -11.70 -9.69
CA ARG A 39 3.41 -10.90 -8.60
C ARG A 39 2.53 -9.70 -8.30
N LEU A 40 2.54 -9.31 -7.04
CA LEU A 40 1.90 -8.08 -6.57
C LEU A 40 2.90 -7.23 -5.81
N LEU A 41 3.20 -6.03 -6.31
CA LEU A 41 3.98 -5.03 -5.57
C LEU A 41 3.04 -4.02 -4.94
N LEU A 42 3.09 -3.87 -3.62
CA LEU A 42 2.34 -2.85 -2.87
C LEU A 42 3.26 -1.69 -2.52
N PHE A 43 2.87 -0.48 -2.91
CA PHE A 43 3.63 0.74 -2.62
C PHE A 43 2.96 1.53 -1.49
N ASP A 44 3.72 1.78 -0.43
CA ASP A 44 3.35 2.60 0.72
C ASP A 44 1.93 2.31 1.27
N PRO A 45 1.59 1.04 1.57
CA PRO A 45 0.22 0.59 1.76
C PRO A 45 -0.47 1.25 2.98
N ILE A 46 -1.67 1.77 2.75
CA ILE A 46 -2.58 2.26 3.80
C ILE A 46 -4.02 1.84 3.49
N ALA A 47 -4.72 1.25 4.45
CA ALA A 47 -6.06 0.69 4.30
C ALA A 47 -6.30 0.00 2.94
N PRO A 48 -5.50 -1.03 2.57
CA PRO A 48 -5.66 -1.68 1.28
C PRO A 48 -7.10 -2.21 1.10
N PRO A 49 -7.75 -1.95 -0.05
CA PRO A 49 -9.06 -2.50 -0.36
C PRO A 49 -9.08 -4.04 -0.30
N SER A 50 -10.25 -4.63 -0.06
CA SER A 50 -10.43 -6.09 0.02
C SER A 50 -9.91 -6.84 -1.22
N GLU A 51 -10.03 -6.22 -2.39
CA GLU A 51 -9.57 -6.73 -3.68
C GLU A 51 -8.05 -6.84 -3.72
N ILE A 52 -7.34 -5.87 -3.14
CA ILE A 52 -5.88 -5.91 -3.01
C ILE A 52 -5.47 -7.02 -2.04
N HIS A 53 -6.20 -7.21 -0.94
CA HIS A 53 -5.95 -8.33 -0.04
C HIS A 53 -6.18 -9.70 -0.69
N ALA A 54 -7.20 -9.83 -1.55
CA ALA A 54 -7.45 -11.06 -2.29
C ALA A 54 -6.31 -11.35 -3.27
N LEU A 55 -5.87 -10.35 -4.05
CA LEU A 55 -4.71 -10.49 -4.93
C LEU A 55 -3.45 -10.85 -4.15
N ALA A 56 -3.21 -10.19 -3.01
CA ALA A 56 -2.01 -10.44 -2.20
C ALA A 56 -1.93 -11.88 -1.66
N ALA A 57 -3.07 -12.53 -1.45
CA ALA A 57 -3.14 -13.93 -1.03
C ALA A 57 -2.87 -14.93 -2.17
N GLU A 58 -3.04 -14.52 -3.43
CA GLU A 58 -2.90 -15.36 -4.62
C GLU A 58 -1.60 -15.12 -5.41
N ARG A 59 -0.89 -14.02 -5.14
CA ARG A 59 0.32 -13.60 -5.88
C ARG A 59 1.57 -13.70 -5.01
N GLU A 60 2.72 -13.81 -5.65
CA GLU A 60 4.01 -13.54 -5.01
C GLU A 60 4.07 -12.05 -4.65
N THR A 61 3.78 -11.72 -3.39
CA THR A 61 3.56 -10.34 -2.95
C THR A 61 4.77 -9.76 -2.26
N ALA A 62 5.07 -8.48 -2.48
CA ALA A 62 6.06 -7.71 -1.76
C ALA A 62 5.57 -6.29 -1.46
N VAL A 63 6.07 -5.70 -0.38
CA VAL A 63 5.85 -4.29 -0.06
C VAL A 63 7.09 -3.47 -0.43
N VAL A 64 6.88 -2.31 -1.03
CA VAL A 64 7.90 -1.32 -1.36
C VAL A 64 7.55 -0.01 -0.64
N LEU A 65 8.44 0.43 0.23
CA LEU A 65 8.36 1.73 0.87
C LEU A 65 9.20 2.73 0.06
N THR A 66 8.61 3.86 -0.31
CA THR A 66 9.34 4.95 -0.98
C THR A 66 10.05 5.88 -0.01
N ALA A 67 9.67 5.84 1.27
CA ALA A 67 10.33 6.51 2.37
C ALA A 67 10.17 5.71 3.68
N PRO A 68 11.12 5.77 4.64
CA PRO A 68 11.03 5.00 5.88
C PRO A 68 9.75 5.25 6.69
N TRP A 69 9.22 6.48 6.68
CA TRP A 69 7.99 6.85 7.40
C TRP A 69 6.69 6.44 6.68
N HIS A 70 6.76 5.72 5.57
CA HIS A 70 5.59 5.17 4.87
C HIS A 70 5.18 3.78 5.34
N GLU A 71 5.80 3.26 6.41
CA GLU A 71 5.56 1.91 6.92
C GLU A 71 4.07 1.61 7.12
N ARG A 72 3.31 2.49 7.80
CA ARG A 72 1.83 2.41 7.87
C ARG A 72 1.33 0.99 8.14
N GLU A 73 0.55 0.38 7.24
CA GLU A 73 0.00 -0.97 7.43
C GLU A 73 0.94 -2.12 7.02
N THR A 74 2.16 -1.80 6.59
CA THR A 74 3.17 -2.77 6.16
C THR A 74 3.40 -3.87 7.19
N GLN A 75 3.52 -3.50 8.48
CA GLN A 75 3.72 -4.49 9.54
C GLN A 75 2.59 -5.53 9.57
N SER A 76 1.33 -5.09 9.46
CA SER A 76 0.19 -6.00 9.48
C SER A 76 0.15 -6.94 8.27
N LEU A 77 0.61 -6.45 7.10
CA LEU A 77 0.74 -7.26 5.89
C LEU A 77 1.85 -8.31 6.05
N VAL A 78 2.99 -7.95 6.64
CA VAL A 78 4.09 -8.87 6.94
C VAL A 78 3.62 -9.96 7.91
N GLU A 79 2.95 -9.58 9.00
CA GLU A 79 2.46 -10.53 10.01
C GLU A 79 1.44 -11.52 9.44
N ARG A 80 0.57 -11.06 8.54
CA ARG A 80 -0.50 -11.89 7.95
C ARG A 80 -0.05 -12.74 6.78
N LEU A 81 0.86 -12.24 5.95
CA LEU A 81 1.19 -12.83 4.64
C LEU A 81 2.64 -13.28 4.52
N GLY A 82 3.52 -12.93 5.47
CA GLY A 82 4.95 -13.28 5.42
C GLY A 82 5.70 -12.64 4.25
N VAL A 83 5.23 -11.47 3.77
CA VAL A 83 5.77 -10.82 2.57
C VAL A 83 7.08 -10.06 2.86
N PRO A 84 8.03 -10.04 1.91
CA PRO A 84 9.22 -9.20 2.04
C PRO A 84 8.87 -7.70 1.94
N VAL A 85 9.70 -6.88 2.59
CA VAL A 85 9.62 -5.41 2.54
C VAL A 85 10.92 -4.86 1.98
N PHE A 86 10.82 -3.98 0.98
CA PHE A 86 11.92 -3.23 0.41
C PHE A 86 11.77 -1.76 0.84
N THR A 87 12.83 -1.19 1.42
CA THR A 87 12.86 0.19 1.95
C THR A 87 14.17 0.86 1.55
N PRO A 88 14.24 2.21 1.43
CA PRO A 88 15.47 2.94 1.14
C PRO A 88 16.50 2.84 2.28
#